data_AF-A0A7S1WH59-F1
#
_entry.id   AF-A0A7S1WH59-F1
#
_cell.length_a   1.000
_cell.length_b   1.000
_cell.length_c   1.000
_cell.angle_alpha   90.00
_cell.angle_beta   90.00
_cell.angle_gamma   90.00
#
_symmetry.space_group_name_H-M   'P 1'
#
loop_
_entity.id
_entity.type
_entity.pdbx_description
1 polymer ?
#
loop_
_entity_poly.entity_id
_entity_poly.type
_entity_poly.pdbx_seq_one_letter_code
_entity_poly.pdbx_strand_id
1 'polypeptide(L)'
;GFAGQYDFVYLPMDFKTHASLGYAFVNLVNPEQAAAFWKIFEGFGKWVVASQKVCSVSWSCPYQGLAAHIERYRNSPVMHEDVPDDYKPMVFRSAARAPFPAPTKKLKAPRMRLCREDGLPAREAEE
;
A
#
# COMPACT_ATOMS: atom_id res chain seq x y z
N GLY A 1 11.25 -14.13 10.69
CA GLY A 1 10.88 -12.93 9.90
C GLY A 1 10.71 -11.74 10.81
N PHE A 2 10.15 -10.63 10.31
CA PHE A 2 9.95 -9.37 11.07
C PHE A 2 8.56 -9.23 11.70
N ALA A 3 7.88 -10.35 11.98
CA ALA A 3 6.54 -10.32 12.59
C ALA A 3 6.59 -9.58 13.94
N GLY A 4 5.71 -8.60 14.13
CA GLY A 4 5.69 -7.75 15.33
C GLY A 4 6.75 -6.65 15.37
N GLN A 5 7.64 -6.57 14.37
CA GLN A 5 8.76 -5.61 14.33
C GLN A 5 8.48 -4.40 13.46
N TYR A 6 7.26 -4.27 12.93
CA TYR A 6 6.77 -3.13 12.17
C TYR A 6 5.39 -2.72 12.67
N ASP A 7 5.09 -1.43 12.58
CA ASP A 7 3.82 -0.84 13.00
C ASP A 7 3.06 -0.16 11.85
N PHE A 8 3.66 -0.08 10.65
CA PHE A 8 3.03 0.41 9.43
C PHE A 8 3.56 -0.32 8.20
N VAL A 9 2.66 -0.69 7.29
CA VAL A 9 2.99 -1.24 5.96
C VAL A 9 2.05 -0.64 4.93
N TYR A 10 2.60 -0.21 3.80
CA TYR A 10 1.82 0.18 2.65
C TYR A 10 2.48 -0.26 1.35
N LEU A 11 1.75 -1.05 0.56
CA LEU A 11 2.12 -1.49 -0.79
C LEU A 11 1.16 -0.84 -1.79
N PRO A 12 1.56 0.27 -2.46
CA PRO A 12 0.77 0.85 -3.53
C PRO A 12 0.50 -0.15 -4.66
N MET A 13 -0.76 -0.25 -5.05
CA MET A 13 -1.24 -1.11 -6.13
C MET A 13 -1.84 -0.27 -7.25
N ASP A 14 -1.67 -0.72 -8.49
CA ASP A 14 -2.43 -0.24 -9.63
C ASP A 14 -3.82 -0.89 -9.61
N PHE A 15 -4.87 -0.08 -9.47
CA PHE A 15 -6.25 -0.56 -9.39
C PHE A 15 -6.77 -1.23 -10.67
N LYS A 16 -6.11 -1.04 -11.81
CA LYS A 16 -6.50 -1.66 -13.10
C LYS A 16 -5.83 -3.00 -13.29
N THR A 17 -4.53 -3.06 -13.06
CA THR A 17 -3.73 -4.27 -13.33
C THR A 17 -3.65 -5.19 -12.11
N HIS A 18 -4.09 -4.72 -10.94
CA HIS A 18 -3.95 -5.41 -9.66
C HIS A 18 -2.48 -5.74 -9.33
N ALA A 19 -1.53 -5.03 -9.94
CA ALA A 19 -0.11 -5.20 -9.73
C ALA A 19 0.44 -4.13 -8.80
N SER A 20 1.43 -4.48 -7.99
CA SER A 20 2.17 -3.51 -7.18
C SER A 20 2.90 -2.50 -8.06
N LEU A 21 3.01 -1.25 -7.60
CA LEU A 21 3.80 -0.21 -8.29
C LEU A 21 5.31 -0.40 -8.14
N GLY A 22 5.76 -1.49 -7.50
CA GLY A 22 7.17 -1.88 -7.40
C GLY A 22 7.93 -1.28 -6.23
N TYR A 23 7.24 -0.65 -5.27
CA TYR A 23 7.82 -0.15 -4.02
C TYR A 23 6.83 -0.31 -2.88
N ALA A 24 7.33 -0.31 -1.64
CA ALA A 24 6.52 -0.36 -0.43
C ALA A 24 7.12 0.56 0.64
N PHE A 25 6.28 1.00 1.57
CA PHE A 25 6.69 1.67 2.79
C PHE A 25 6.50 0.73 3.97
N VAL A 26 7.52 0.61 4.80
CA VAL A 26 7.49 -0.18 6.04
C VAL A 26 8.08 0.68 7.14
N ASN A 27 7.34 0.88 8.23
CA ASN A 27 7.88 1.53 9.43
C ASN A 27 8.22 0.44 10.45
N LEU A 28 9.51 0.34 10.79
CA LEU A 28 10.01 -0.60 11.78
C LEU A 28 9.92 0.04 13.17
N VAL A 29 9.60 -0.76 14.20
CA VAL A 29 9.34 -0.25 15.56
C VAL A 29 10.59 0.27 16.27
N ASN A 30 11.78 -0.19 15.87
CA ASN A 30 13.03 0.31 16.40
C ASN A 30 14.16 0.32 15.33
N PRO A 31 15.22 1.12 15.55
CA PRO A 31 16.31 1.26 14.58
C PRO A 31 17.10 -0.04 14.34
N GLU A 32 17.20 -0.91 15.34
CA GLU A 32 17.91 -2.19 15.23
C GLU A 32 17.21 -3.13 14.24
N GLN A 33 15.87 -3.16 14.28
CA GLN A 33 15.07 -3.91 13.32
C GLN A 33 15.18 -3.31 11.92
N ALA A 34 15.25 -1.98 11.79
CA ALA A 34 15.50 -1.33 10.49
C ALA A 34 16.87 -1.73 9.91
N ALA A 35 17.93 -1.74 10.73
CA ALA A 35 19.26 -2.18 10.30
C ALA A 35 19.29 -3.67 9.91
N ALA A 36 18.61 -4.53 10.66
CA ALA A 36 18.48 -5.94 10.32
C ALA A 36 17.67 -6.16 9.03
N PHE A 37 16.59 -5.39 8.84
CA PHE A 37 15.78 -5.40 7.63
C PHE A 37 16.62 -5.01 6.41
N TRP A 38 17.38 -3.92 6.53
CA TRP A 38 18.27 -3.44 5.47
C TRP A 38 19.25 -4.53 5.00
N LYS A 39 19.93 -5.19 5.94
CA LYS A 39 20.92 -6.25 5.62
C LYS A 39 20.31 -7.42 4.86
N ILE A 40 19.04 -7.73 5.08
CA ILE A 40 18.36 -8.87 4.46
C ILE A 40 17.79 -8.50 3.09
N PHE A 41 17.22 -7.29 2.97
CA PHE A 41 16.46 -6.89 1.80
C PHE A 41 17.27 -6.09 0.77
N GLU A 42 18.37 -5.44 1.14
CA GLU A 42 19.26 -4.81 0.16
C GLU A 42 19.86 -5.87 -0.77
N GLY A 43 19.66 -5.71 -2.07
CA GLY A 43 20.10 -6.68 -3.08
C GLY A 43 19.26 -7.96 -3.14
N PHE A 44 18.11 -8.02 -2.46
CA PHE A 44 17.28 -9.22 -2.44
C PHE A 44 16.60 -9.46 -3.79
N GLY A 45 16.86 -10.62 -4.41
CA GLY A 45 16.25 -11.03 -5.68
C GLY A 45 15.57 -12.41 -5.65
N LYS A 46 15.55 -13.08 -4.49
CA LYS A 46 15.01 -14.45 -4.35
C LYS A 46 13.50 -14.44 -4.10
N TRP A 47 12.77 -13.83 -5.03
CA TRP A 47 11.31 -13.69 -4.93
C TRP A 47 10.61 -15.04 -5.09
N VAL A 48 9.47 -15.20 -4.42
CA VAL A 48 8.61 -16.40 -4.55
C VAL A 48 7.96 -16.45 -5.93
N VAL A 49 7.78 -15.28 -6.56
CA VAL A 49 7.28 -15.16 -7.93
C VAL A 49 8.44 -15.03 -8.92
N ALA A 50 8.25 -15.48 -10.15
CA ALA A 50 9.24 -15.34 -11.22
C ALA A 50 9.47 -13.85 -11.52
N SER A 51 10.54 -13.28 -10.96
CA SER A 51 10.89 -11.87 -11.07
C SER A 51 12.40 -11.70 -11.11
N GLN A 52 12.87 -10.91 -12.08
CA GLN A 52 14.28 -10.50 -12.20
C GLN A 52 14.59 -9.21 -11.42
N LYS A 53 13.58 -8.63 -10.74
CA LYS A 53 13.78 -7.38 -9.97
C LYS A 53 14.69 -7.64 -8.78
N VAL A 54 15.48 -6.64 -8.41
CA VAL A 54 16.32 -6.67 -7.21
C VAL A 54 15.81 -5.59 -6.26
N CYS A 55 15.58 -5.95 -5.00
CA CYS A 55 15.15 -5.02 -3.97
C CYS A 55 16.31 -4.09 -3.61
N SER A 56 15.99 -2.80 -3.49
CA SER A 56 16.88 -1.82 -2.86
C SER A 56 16.10 -1.13 -1.77
N VAL A 57 16.77 -0.90 -0.64
CA VAL A 57 16.20 -0.29 0.55
C VAL A 57 16.71 1.14 0.64
N SER A 58 15.82 2.05 1.00
CA SER A 58 16.16 3.45 1.22
C SER A 58 15.31 4.02 2.34
N TRP A 59 15.81 5.05 3.01
CA TRP A 59 15.01 5.78 3.99
C TRP A 59 13.87 6.52 3.28
N SER A 60 12.66 6.40 3.82
CA SER A 60 11.50 7.15 3.33
C SER A 60 11.71 8.65 3.49
N CYS A 61 11.50 9.40 2.41
CA CYS A 61 11.53 10.86 2.39
C CYS A 61 10.27 11.39 1.69
N PRO A 62 9.66 12.50 2.17
CA PRO A 62 10.04 13.30 3.34
C PRO A 62 9.46 12.81 4.67
N TYR A 63 8.78 11.66 4.71
CA TYR A 63 8.01 11.21 5.88
C TYR A 63 8.73 10.07 6.59
N GLN A 64 8.96 10.21 7.89
CA GLN A 64 9.60 9.21 8.74
C GLN A 64 8.78 8.99 10.01
N GLY A 65 8.66 7.73 10.42
CA GLY A 65 7.91 7.31 11.60
C GLY A 65 6.41 7.12 11.35
N LEU A 66 5.79 6.35 12.26
CA LEU A 66 4.37 5.98 12.20
C LEU A 66 3.44 7.20 12.13
N ALA A 67 3.67 8.23 12.95
CA ALA A 67 2.81 9.41 13.00
C ALA A 67 2.79 10.17 11.67
N ALA A 68 3.95 10.32 11.01
CA ALA A 68 4.05 10.97 9.72
C ALA A 68 3.34 10.17 8.62
N HIS A 69 3.45 8.84 8.64
CA HIS A 69 2.73 7.98 7.72
C HIS A 69 1.21 8.04 7.93
N ILE A 70 0.74 8.01 9.18
CA ILE A 70 -0.68 8.18 9.50
C ILE A 70 -1.19 9.51 8.96
N GLU A 71 -0.51 10.62 9.23
CA GLU A 71 -0.97 11.94 8.78
C GLU A 71 -0.98 12.05 7.24
N ARG A 72 0.02 11.46 6.57
CA ARG A 72 0.07 11.39 5.11
C ARG A 72 -1.15 10.67 4.51
N TYR A 73 -1.53 9.53 5.10
CA TYR A 73 -2.51 8.64 4.47
C TYR A 73 -3.93 8.78 4.98
N ARG A 74 -4.16 9.20 6.24
CA ARG A 74 -5.50 9.28 6.83
C ARG A 74 -6.49 10.12 6.04
N ASN A 75 -5.98 11.14 5.32
CA ASN A 75 -6.77 12.06 4.51
C ASN A 75 -6.59 11.83 3.00
N SER A 76 -5.90 10.75 2.60
CA SER A 76 -5.64 10.41 1.20
C SER A 76 -6.86 9.71 0.58
N PRO A 77 -7.15 9.91 -0.73
CA PRO A 77 -8.20 9.19 -1.43
C PRO A 77 -8.09 7.66 -1.37
N VAL A 78 -6.89 7.12 -1.12
CA VAL A 78 -6.69 5.66 -0.95
C VAL A 78 -7.45 5.12 0.26
N MET A 79 -7.73 5.95 1.27
CA MET A 79 -8.49 5.56 2.47
C MET A 79 -10.01 5.67 2.27
N HIS A 80 -10.49 6.04 1.08
CA HIS A 80 -11.91 6.16 0.78
C HIS A 80 -12.65 4.81 0.92
N GLU A 81 -13.94 4.84 1.24
CA GLU A 81 -14.76 3.65 1.45
C GLU A 81 -14.83 2.76 0.21
N ASP A 82 -14.94 3.35 -0.98
CA ASP A 82 -14.92 2.65 -2.28
C ASP A 82 -13.60 1.92 -2.61
N VAL A 83 -12.52 2.18 -1.86
CA VAL A 83 -11.24 1.50 -2.08
C VAL A 83 -11.23 0.18 -1.29
N PRO A 84 -10.95 -0.96 -1.94
CA PRO A 84 -10.76 -2.23 -1.26
C PRO A 84 -9.71 -2.16 -0.14
N ASP A 85 -9.96 -2.86 0.95
CA ASP A 85 -9.12 -2.83 2.15
C ASP A 85 -7.70 -3.36 1.90
N ASP A 86 -7.52 -4.27 0.95
CA ASP A 86 -6.22 -4.81 0.53
C ASP A 86 -5.30 -3.77 -0.12
N TYR A 87 -5.86 -2.65 -0.58
CA TYR A 87 -5.11 -1.55 -1.18
C TYR A 87 -4.82 -0.41 -0.21
N LYS A 88 -5.30 -0.52 1.03
CA LYS A 88 -5.14 0.52 2.04
C LYS A 88 -3.83 0.33 2.81
N PRO A 89 -3.17 1.43 3.19
CA PRO A 89 -2.14 1.41 4.22
C PRO A 89 -2.64 0.72 5.49
N MET A 90 -1.79 -0.12 6.07
CA MET A 90 -2.07 -0.89 7.27
C MET A 90 -1.24 -0.38 8.44
N VAL A 91 -1.86 -0.33 9.63
CA VAL A 91 -1.18 -0.08 10.90
C VAL A 91 -1.28 -1.31 11.78
N PHE A 92 -0.28 -1.51 12.65
CA PHE A 92 -0.20 -2.66 13.53
C PHE A 92 0.03 -2.21 14.97
N ARG A 93 -0.62 -2.91 15.91
CA ARG A 93 -0.42 -2.74 17.36
C ARG A 93 -0.24 -4.12 17.96
N SER A 94 0.80 -4.31 18.77
CA SER A 94 1.10 -5.61 19.40
C SER A 94 1.08 -6.78 18.41
N ALA A 95 1.71 -6.60 17.25
CA ALA A 95 1.77 -7.55 16.14
C ALA A 95 0.44 -7.92 15.44
N ALA A 96 -0.68 -7.29 15.82
CA ALA A 96 -1.98 -7.46 15.16
C ALA A 96 -2.33 -6.24 14.29
N ARG A 97 -3.04 -6.46 13.17
CA ARG A 97 -3.57 -5.36 12.35
C ARG A 97 -4.56 -4.56 13.19
N ALA A 98 -4.35 -3.25 13.25
CA ALA A 98 -5.22 -2.32 13.97
C ALA A 98 -6.01 -1.46 12.96
N PRO A 99 -7.17 -0.92 13.35
CA PRO A 99 -7.90 0.03 12.51
C PRO A 99 -7.04 1.27 12.25
N PHE A 100 -7.02 1.71 10.99
CA PHE A 100 -6.33 2.93 10.62
C PHE A 100 -7.03 4.14 11.27
N PRO A 101 -6.29 5.14 11.81
CA PRO A 101 -6.90 6.32 12.41
C PRO A 101 -7.86 7.02 11.45
N ALA A 102 -9.04 7.39 11.97
CA ALA A 102 -10.10 7.98 11.15
C ALA A 102 -9.63 9.26 10.42
N PRO A 103 -10.15 9.53 9.20
CA PRO A 103 -9.91 10.77 8.49
C PRO A 103 -10.33 11.99 9.33
N THR A 104 -9.61 13.11 9.20
CA THR A 104 -10.04 14.39 9.79
C THR A 104 -10.84 15.24 8.82
N LYS A 105 -10.95 14.79 7.56
CA LYS A 105 -11.63 15.48 6.47
C LYS A 105 -12.48 14.49 5.69
N LYS A 106 -13.53 14.98 5.02
CA LYS A 106 -14.28 14.17 4.07
C LYS A 106 -13.36 13.79 2.91
N LEU A 107 -13.16 12.49 2.72
CA LEU A 107 -12.33 11.97 1.65
C LEU A 107 -13.05 12.16 0.31
N LYS A 108 -12.28 12.52 -0.71
CA LYS A 108 -12.77 12.47 -2.10
C LYS A 108 -12.52 11.07 -2.62
N ALA A 109 -13.49 10.52 -3.36
CA ALA A 109 -13.30 9.28 -4.09
C ALA A 109 -12.04 9.39 -4.96
N PRO A 110 -11.20 8.33 -5.01
CA PRO A 110 -10.05 8.34 -5.91
C PRO A 110 -10.55 8.57 -7.32
N ARG A 111 -9.81 9.37 -8.09
CA ARG A 111 -9.98 9.44 -9.55
C ARG A 111 -9.48 8.12 -10.13
N MET A 112 -10.22 7.05 -9.88
CA MET A 112 -10.10 5.82 -10.64
C MET A 112 -10.38 6.24 -12.08
N ARG A 113 -9.38 6.17 -12.96
CA ARG A 113 -9.65 6.18 -14.39
C ARG A 113 -10.35 4.86 -14.67
N LEU A 114 -11.63 4.70 -14.28
CA LEU A 114 -12.46 3.62 -14.78
C LEU A 114 -12.29 3.69 -16.30
N CYS A 115 -11.72 2.64 -16.88
CA CYS A 115 -12.01 2.40 -18.28
C CYS A 115 -13.54 2.33 -18.34
N ARG A 116 -14.16 3.14 -19.20
CA ARG A 116 -15.52 2.83 -19.61
C ARG A 116 -15.50 1.37 -20.03
N GLU A 117 -16.36 0.55 -19.44
CA GLU A 117 -16.76 -0.68 -20.09
C GLU A 117 -17.60 -0.28 -21.31
N ASP A 118 -16.95 0.22 -22.37
CA ASP A 118 -17.54 0.32 -23.70
C ASP A 118 -17.57 -1.11 -24.26
N GLY A 119 -18.60 -1.87 -23.85
CA GLY A 119 -18.67 -3.30 -24.12
C GLY A 119 -20.01 -3.95 -23.79
N LEU A 120 -21.12 -3.28 -24.05
CA LEU A 120 -22.41 -3.97 -24.22
C LEU A 120 -22.92 -3.75 -25.64
N PRO A 121 -23.11 -4.81 -26.45
CA PRO A 121 -23.77 -4.64 -27.74
C PRO A 121 -25.21 -4.22 -27.50
N ALA A 122 -25.66 -3.22 -28.26
CA ALA A 122 -27.07 -2.87 -28.35
C ALA A 122 -27.84 -4.13 -28.74
N ARG A 123 -28.71 -4.61 -27.86
CA ARG A 123 -29.71 -5.61 -28.24
C ARG A 123 -30.66 -4.92 -29.20
N GLU A 124 -30.70 -5.44 -30.42
CA GLU A 124 -31.73 -5.17 -31.41
C GLU A 124 -33.10 -5.37 -30.75
N ALA A 125 -33.93 -4.33 -30.82
CA ALA A 125 -35.36 -4.44 -30.63
C ALA A 125 -35.99 -4.35 -32.02
N GLU A 126 -36.29 -5.52 -32.58
CA GLU A 126 -37.32 -5.68 -33.58
C GLU A 126 -38.68 -5.36 -32.95
N GLU A 127 -39.35 -4.31 -33.41
CA GLU A 127 -40.69 -4.30 -34.05
C GLU A 127 -41.20 -2.85 -34.20
#